data_AF-A0A8H3HXY0-F1
#
_entry.id   AF-A0A8H3HXY0-F1
#
_cell.length_a   1.000
_cell.length_b   1.000
_cell.length_c   1.000
_cell.angle_alpha   90.00
_cell.angle_beta   90.00
_cell.angle_gamma   90.00
#
_symmetry.space_group_name_H-M   'P 1'
#
loop_
_entity.id
_entity.type
_entity.pdbx_description
1 polymer ?
#
loop_
_entity_poly.entity_id
_entity_poly.type
_entity_poly.pdbx_seq_one_letter_code
_entity_poly.pdbx_strand_id
1 'polypeptide(L)'
;MIAHEGHTNWVSSVVFSPSGDSVASGSYDHTIRIWDTHESSPIGEPFRGHSNEIHSVSYCPVGDLIASGSTDKTIRLWDVNTCRQLGQSLSSNHPFLSVAFSPNGKLIVSGSSGPYTSPTGCTVQLWDVLDRTVVSRPFKGHIGGIDSVAFSPDGTQVISGSFDRTIRVWDVQRGAMILGPLKGHTSAVRSITFSPDGTQLLSCSIDHTIRHWDIISGRMIGEPYKGHTDWVNSVSFSPRGTYVASGGSDNTVRLWDVRIGRQLDEYFQEHSDCVYSVAFSPTGQYIASGSLDRRVIIRAILSKYPDSDDDDGPRVTTSHMSIQQIFECFLRAGCVDLSLQMDTRQETARIVSGGGSGYLWKGELHNGARVAIKARPTSALGPVEYKTLKNQHAARELYLFCRMDHPHIH
;
A
#
# COMPACT_ATOMS: atom_id res chain seq x y z
N MET A 1 0.22 -3.71 22.51
CA MET A 1 -0.37 -4.83 21.75
C MET A 1 -1.85 -4.81 22.06
N ILE A 2 -2.68 -4.76 21.03
CA ILE A 2 -4.14 -4.84 21.13
C ILE A 2 -4.56 -6.08 20.36
N ALA A 3 -5.32 -6.95 21.02
CA ALA A 3 -5.89 -8.14 20.39
C ALA A 3 -7.39 -7.92 20.25
N HIS A 4 -7.88 -7.95 19.02
CA HIS A 4 -9.28 -7.81 18.69
C HIS A 4 -9.93 -9.17 18.46
N GLU A 5 -11.12 -9.32 19.03
CA GLU A 5 -11.96 -10.50 18.87
C GLU A 5 -13.32 -10.08 18.34
N GLY A 6 -13.88 -10.86 17.42
CA GLY A 6 -15.23 -10.61 16.90
C GLY A 6 -15.55 -11.37 15.62
N HIS A 7 -14.53 -11.82 14.88
CA HIS A 7 -14.74 -12.78 13.80
C HIS A 7 -15.11 -14.15 14.36
N THR A 8 -16.02 -14.85 13.69
CA THR A 8 -16.44 -16.21 14.09
C THR A 8 -15.64 -17.30 13.37
N ASN A 9 -14.79 -16.93 12.42
CA ASN A 9 -13.89 -17.80 11.67
C ASN A 9 -12.51 -17.12 11.44
N TRP A 10 -11.55 -17.83 10.85
CA TRP A 10 -10.20 -17.32 10.56
C TRP A 10 -10.20 -15.98 9.80
N VAL A 11 -9.23 -15.14 10.13
CA VAL A 11 -8.98 -13.87 9.45
C VAL A 11 -8.00 -14.12 8.31
N SER A 12 -8.45 -13.85 7.10
CA SER A 12 -7.70 -14.18 5.88
C SER A 12 -6.85 -13.01 5.37
N SER A 13 -7.28 -11.78 5.64
CA SER A 13 -6.65 -10.58 5.13
C SER A 13 -6.85 -9.42 6.10
N VAL A 14 -5.79 -8.65 6.33
CA VAL A 14 -5.81 -7.42 7.13
C VAL A 14 -5.13 -6.29 6.35
N VAL A 15 -5.66 -5.08 6.47
CA VAL A 15 -5.12 -3.88 5.80
C VAL A 15 -5.38 -2.65 6.66
N PHE A 16 -4.39 -1.77 6.78
CA PHE A 16 -4.58 -0.48 7.46
C PHE A 16 -5.37 0.50 6.59
N SER A 17 -6.11 1.40 7.23
CA SER A 17 -6.60 2.62 6.59
C SER A 17 -5.41 3.48 6.14
N PRO A 18 -5.60 4.37 5.14
CA PRO A 18 -4.53 5.27 4.70
C PRO A 18 -4.01 6.20 5.80
N SER A 19 -4.85 6.55 6.78
CA SER A 19 -4.43 7.32 7.96
C SER A 19 -3.68 6.49 9.00
N GLY A 20 -3.92 5.17 9.03
CA GLY A 20 -3.36 4.25 10.02
C GLY A 20 -4.18 4.13 11.31
N ASP A 21 -5.26 4.90 11.45
CA ASP A 21 -6.09 4.92 12.68
C ASP A 21 -7.00 3.69 12.80
N SER A 22 -7.23 2.98 11.70
CA SER A 22 -8.04 1.75 11.72
C SER A 22 -7.45 0.63 10.86
N VAL A 23 -7.86 -0.59 11.15
CA VAL A 23 -7.53 -1.80 10.40
C VAL A 23 -8.81 -2.44 9.90
N ALA A 24 -8.88 -2.73 8.61
CA ALA A 24 -9.92 -3.57 8.03
C ALA A 24 -9.47 -5.02 7.96
N SER A 25 -10.37 -5.95 8.28
CA SER A 25 -10.11 -7.39 8.16
C SER A 25 -11.21 -8.11 7.40
N GLY A 26 -10.82 -8.97 6.48
CA GLY A 26 -11.69 -9.95 5.82
C GLY A 26 -11.58 -11.32 6.48
N SER A 27 -12.70 -12.05 6.56
CA SER A 27 -12.75 -13.36 7.19
C SER A 27 -13.60 -14.35 6.39
N TYR A 28 -13.38 -15.64 6.65
CA TYR A 28 -14.26 -16.69 6.13
C TYR A 28 -15.58 -16.80 6.91
N ASP A 29 -15.84 -15.93 7.89
CA ASP A 29 -17.20 -15.74 8.40
C ASP A 29 -18.08 -14.89 7.48
N HIS A 30 -17.58 -14.58 6.27
CA HIS A 30 -18.25 -13.81 5.22
C HIS A 30 -18.42 -12.32 5.55
N THR A 31 -17.74 -11.83 6.59
CA THR A 31 -17.80 -10.43 7.01
C THR A 31 -16.48 -9.70 6.87
N ILE A 32 -16.58 -8.39 6.70
CA ILE A 32 -15.46 -7.46 6.90
C ILE A 32 -15.72 -6.73 8.20
N ARG A 33 -14.68 -6.49 9.00
CA ARG A 33 -14.75 -5.69 10.22
C ARG A 33 -13.69 -4.60 10.19
N ILE A 34 -13.98 -3.49 10.88
CA ILE A 34 -13.04 -2.40 11.09
C ILE A 34 -12.69 -2.37 12.58
N TRP A 35 -11.42 -2.21 12.87
CA TRP A 35 -10.87 -2.18 14.22
C TRP A 35 -10.16 -0.86 14.43
N ASP A 36 -10.27 -0.30 15.62
CA ASP A 36 -9.48 0.86 16.01
C ASP A 36 -8.02 0.44 16.28
N THR A 37 -7.05 1.24 15.83
CA THR A 37 -5.63 0.95 16.04
C THR A 37 -5.18 1.17 17.50
N HIS A 38 -5.92 1.96 18.26
CA HIS A 38 -5.58 2.44 19.60
C HIS A 38 -6.51 1.92 20.70
N GLU A 39 -7.74 1.56 20.35
CA GLU A 39 -8.75 1.01 21.26
C GLU A 39 -9.03 -0.47 20.96
N SER A 40 -9.55 -1.23 21.92
CA SER A 40 -9.88 -2.65 21.72
C SER A 40 -11.24 -2.88 21.05
N SER A 41 -12.06 -1.84 20.94
CA SER A 41 -13.41 -1.86 20.38
C SER A 41 -13.38 -1.97 18.84
N PRO A 42 -14.29 -2.76 18.25
CA PRO A 42 -14.54 -2.69 16.81
C PRO A 42 -15.22 -1.35 16.47
N ILE A 43 -14.92 -0.83 15.28
CA ILE A 43 -15.55 0.38 14.74
C ILE A 43 -16.76 -0.04 13.90
N GLY A 44 -17.95 0.34 14.37
CA GLY A 44 -19.20 0.12 13.63
C GLY A 44 -19.65 -1.34 13.54
N GLU A 45 -20.64 -1.58 12.69
CA GLU A 45 -21.20 -2.91 12.44
C GLU A 45 -20.40 -3.66 11.36
N PRO A 46 -20.35 -5.01 11.40
CA PRO A 46 -19.70 -5.79 10.36
C PRO A 46 -20.35 -5.59 8.98
N PHE A 47 -19.52 -5.49 7.95
CA PHE A 47 -19.98 -5.42 6.57
C PHE A 47 -20.44 -6.81 6.14
N ARG A 48 -21.72 -6.92 5.78
CA ARG A 48 -22.36 -8.17 5.38
C ARG A 48 -22.85 -8.08 3.94
N GLY A 49 -22.60 -9.12 3.16
CA GLY A 49 -23.14 -9.22 1.80
C GLY A 49 -22.50 -10.30 0.94
N HIS A 50 -21.25 -10.68 1.21
CA HIS A 50 -20.67 -11.88 0.61
C HIS A 50 -21.42 -13.14 1.08
N SER A 51 -21.64 -14.07 0.15
CA SER A 51 -22.30 -15.36 0.46
C SER A 51 -21.30 -16.48 0.74
N ASN A 52 -20.02 -16.22 0.51
CA ASN A 52 -18.95 -17.17 0.75
C ASN A 52 -17.70 -16.46 1.28
N GLU A 53 -16.59 -17.17 1.44
CA GLU A 53 -15.45 -16.69 2.23
C GLU A 53 -14.74 -15.52 1.58
N ILE A 54 -14.26 -14.57 2.38
CA ILE A 54 -13.48 -13.44 1.90
C ILE A 54 -12.01 -13.83 1.98
N HIS A 55 -11.28 -13.72 0.87
CA HIS A 55 -9.86 -14.07 0.80
C HIS A 55 -8.95 -12.85 0.93
N SER A 56 -9.38 -11.70 0.43
CA SER A 56 -8.55 -10.51 0.37
C SER A 56 -9.40 -9.26 0.51
N VAL A 57 -8.90 -8.31 1.30
CA VAL A 57 -9.44 -6.97 1.42
C VAL A 57 -8.36 -5.95 1.03
N SER A 58 -8.78 -4.84 0.43
CA SER A 58 -7.90 -3.73 0.09
C SER A 58 -8.60 -2.42 0.42
N TYR A 59 -7.88 -1.51 1.06
CA TYR A 59 -8.35 -0.16 1.36
C TYR A 59 -8.00 0.78 0.21
N CYS A 60 -8.92 1.66 -0.18
CA CYS A 60 -8.65 2.68 -1.18
C CYS A 60 -7.69 3.73 -0.61
N PRO A 61 -6.55 4.02 -1.27
CA PRO A 61 -5.57 4.99 -0.76
C PRO A 61 -6.08 6.43 -0.69
N VAL A 62 -7.09 6.76 -1.49
CA VAL A 62 -7.60 8.13 -1.68
C VAL A 62 -9.04 8.31 -1.22
N GLY A 63 -9.64 7.34 -0.52
CA GLY A 63 -11.01 7.48 -0.05
C GLY A 63 -11.45 6.38 0.90
N ASP A 64 -12.66 6.56 1.44
CA ASP A 64 -13.24 5.68 2.46
C ASP A 64 -13.91 4.46 1.84
N LEU A 65 -13.19 3.79 0.94
CA LEU A 65 -13.68 2.61 0.23
C LEU A 65 -12.84 1.38 0.56
N ILE A 66 -13.51 0.25 0.73
CA ILE A 66 -12.87 -1.06 0.82
C ILE A 66 -13.33 -1.91 -0.36
N ALA A 67 -12.40 -2.63 -0.97
CA ALA A 67 -12.66 -3.68 -1.93
C ALA A 67 -12.43 -5.03 -1.26
N SER A 68 -13.29 -6.01 -1.52
CA SER A 68 -13.12 -7.38 -1.03
C SER A 68 -13.31 -8.40 -2.15
N GLY A 69 -12.40 -9.36 -2.24
CA GLY A 69 -12.50 -10.52 -3.13
C GLY A 69 -12.91 -11.78 -2.38
N SER A 70 -13.82 -12.56 -2.95
CA SER A 70 -14.42 -13.73 -2.30
C SER A 70 -14.53 -14.95 -3.21
N THR A 71 -14.64 -16.13 -2.56
CA THR A 71 -15.04 -17.40 -3.17
C THR A 71 -16.42 -17.34 -3.84
N ASP A 72 -17.27 -16.39 -3.46
CA ASP A 72 -18.58 -16.17 -4.10
C ASP A 72 -18.48 -15.62 -5.53
N LYS A 73 -17.25 -15.48 -6.06
CA LYS A 73 -16.92 -15.02 -7.41
C LYS A 73 -17.26 -13.55 -7.64
N THR A 74 -17.35 -12.78 -6.55
CA THR A 74 -17.59 -11.35 -6.61
C THR A 74 -16.45 -10.55 -5.96
N ILE A 75 -16.23 -9.36 -6.51
CA ILE A 75 -15.54 -8.26 -5.83
C ILE A 75 -16.62 -7.26 -5.42
N ARG A 76 -16.65 -6.91 -4.14
CA ARG A 76 -17.58 -5.91 -3.61
C ARG A 76 -16.82 -4.67 -3.18
N LEU A 77 -17.48 -3.53 -3.38
CA LEU A 77 -17.02 -2.24 -2.90
C LEU A 77 -17.89 -1.81 -1.74
N TRP A 78 -17.27 -1.34 -0.69
CA TRP A 78 -17.91 -0.97 0.56
C TRP A 78 -17.56 0.46 0.90
N ASP A 79 -18.56 1.23 1.29
CA ASP A 79 -18.37 2.54 1.88
C ASP A 79 -18.15 2.38 3.38
N VAL A 80 -17.00 2.83 3.87
CA VAL A 80 -16.56 2.61 5.25
C VAL A 80 -17.48 3.34 6.23
N ASN A 81 -17.90 4.55 5.89
CA ASN A 81 -18.71 5.42 6.75
C ASN A 81 -20.13 4.88 6.96
N THR A 82 -20.73 4.31 5.91
CA THR A 82 -22.11 3.79 5.94
C THR A 82 -22.18 2.29 6.21
N CYS A 83 -21.05 1.59 6.19
CA CYS A 83 -20.95 0.12 6.30
C CYS A 83 -21.79 -0.63 5.25
N ARG A 84 -22.02 -0.02 4.08
CA ARG A 84 -22.88 -0.55 3.02
C ARG A 84 -22.10 -0.85 1.75
N GLN A 85 -22.58 -1.86 1.03
CA GLN A 85 -22.10 -2.12 -0.32
C GLN A 85 -22.50 -0.97 -1.24
N LEU A 86 -21.53 -0.48 -2.01
CA LEU A 86 -21.75 0.46 -3.09
C LEU A 86 -22.06 -0.28 -4.37
N GLY A 87 -23.19 0.05 -4.98
CA GLY A 87 -23.58 -0.39 -6.33
C GLY A 87 -23.59 -1.90 -6.54
N GLN A 88 -23.59 -2.31 -7.81
CA GLN A 88 -23.49 -3.71 -8.19
C GLN A 88 -22.07 -4.25 -7.93
N SER A 89 -21.99 -5.52 -7.54
CA SER A 89 -20.72 -6.23 -7.40
C SER A 89 -20.09 -6.54 -8.75
N LEU A 90 -18.77 -6.52 -8.80
CA LEU A 90 -18.02 -6.98 -9.97
C LEU A 90 -17.98 -8.50 -9.90
N SER A 91 -18.33 -9.20 -10.97
CA SER A 91 -18.44 -10.67 -10.93
C SER A 91 -17.66 -11.32 -12.07
N SER A 92 -17.19 -12.53 -11.82
CA SER A 92 -16.61 -13.40 -12.85
C SER A 92 -17.06 -14.85 -12.69
N ASN A 93 -16.61 -15.73 -13.57
CA ASN A 93 -16.91 -17.17 -13.48
C ASN A 93 -16.05 -17.90 -12.43
N HIS A 94 -15.05 -17.22 -11.86
CA HIS A 94 -14.05 -17.81 -10.98
C HIS A 94 -13.97 -17.06 -9.63
N PRO A 95 -13.65 -17.77 -8.53
CA PRO A 95 -13.30 -17.16 -7.24
C PRO A 95 -12.20 -16.10 -7.36
N PHE A 96 -12.32 -15.03 -6.57
CA PHE A 96 -11.25 -14.04 -6.41
C PHE A 96 -10.48 -14.33 -5.13
N LEU A 97 -9.19 -14.60 -5.25
CA LEU A 97 -8.30 -14.87 -4.13
C LEU A 97 -7.60 -13.61 -3.63
N SER A 98 -7.37 -12.65 -4.51
CA SER A 98 -6.63 -11.43 -4.19
C SER A 98 -7.23 -10.21 -4.88
N VAL A 99 -7.24 -9.08 -4.18
CA VAL A 99 -7.67 -7.78 -4.70
C VAL A 99 -6.73 -6.68 -4.21
N ALA A 100 -6.45 -5.69 -5.04
CA ALA A 100 -5.70 -4.50 -4.65
C ALA A 100 -6.20 -3.25 -5.37
N PHE A 101 -6.31 -2.14 -4.64
CA PHE A 101 -6.52 -0.82 -5.24
C PHE A 101 -5.25 -0.27 -5.88
N SER A 102 -5.43 0.46 -6.96
CA SER A 102 -4.39 1.32 -7.52
C SER A 102 -4.10 2.51 -6.61
N PRO A 103 -2.89 3.09 -6.63
CA PRO A 103 -2.51 4.22 -5.79
C PRO A 103 -3.43 5.46 -5.95
N ASN A 104 -4.06 5.62 -7.11
CA ASN A 104 -4.98 6.72 -7.39
C ASN A 104 -6.46 6.37 -7.07
N GLY A 105 -6.75 5.15 -6.61
CA GLY A 105 -8.09 4.66 -6.26
C GLY A 105 -9.07 4.48 -7.41
N LYS A 106 -8.64 4.66 -8.67
CA LYS A 106 -9.54 4.56 -9.85
C LYS A 106 -9.67 3.13 -10.37
N LEU A 107 -8.64 2.34 -10.20
CA LEU A 107 -8.57 0.95 -10.66
C LEU A 107 -8.47 -0.02 -9.49
N ILE A 108 -9.03 -1.22 -9.69
CA ILE A 108 -8.78 -2.41 -8.87
C ILE A 108 -8.16 -3.47 -9.76
N VAL A 109 -7.18 -4.18 -9.21
CA VAL A 109 -6.66 -5.41 -9.80
C VAL A 109 -7.12 -6.60 -8.97
N SER A 110 -7.49 -7.69 -9.62
CA SER A 110 -7.84 -8.93 -8.95
C SER A 110 -7.12 -10.14 -9.51
N GLY A 111 -6.80 -11.08 -8.63
CA GLY A 111 -6.29 -12.41 -8.96
C GLY A 111 -7.40 -13.46 -8.81
N SER A 112 -7.65 -14.21 -9.89
CA SER A 112 -8.66 -15.26 -9.91
C SER A 112 -8.05 -16.66 -9.80
N SER A 113 -8.85 -17.61 -9.32
CA SER A 113 -8.49 -19.02 -9.28
C SER A 113 -9.40 -19.85 -10.17
N GLY A 114 -8.82 -20.41 -11.24
CA GLY A 114 -9.49 -21.38 -12.08
C GLY A 114 -9.64 -22.74 -11.39
N PRO A 115 -10.51 -23.63 -11.89
CA PRO A 115 -10.54 -25.00 -11.41
C PRO A 115 -9.18 -25.66 -11.63
N TYR A 116 -8.72 -26.46 -10.67
CA TYR A 116 -7.44 -27.17 -10.73
C TYR A 116 -7.26 -28.05 -11.98
N THR A 117 -8.37 -28.35 -12.68
CA THR A 117 -8.43 -29.18 -13.88
C THR A 117 -8.18 -28.41 -15.18
N SER A 118 -8.18 -27.07 -15.18
CA SER A 118 -7.92 -26.27 -16.39
C SER A 118 -7.21 -24.94 -16.09
N PRO A 119 -6.13 -24.60 -16.81
CA PRO A 119 -5.42 -23.33 -16.63
C PRO A 119 -6.20 -22.11 -17.15
N THR A 120 -7.38 -22.31 -17.75
CA THR A 120 -8.14 -21.23 -18.42
C THR A 120 -8.80 -20.22 -17.49
N GLY A 121 -8.77 -20.45 -16.17
CA GLY A 121 -9.42 -19.57 -15.17
C GLY A 121 -8.47 -18.79 -14.27
N CYS A 122 -7.16 -18.96 -14.41
CA CYS A 122 -6.16 -18.31 -13.57
C CYS A 122 -5.69 -17.01 -14.24
N THR A 123 -6.39 -15.91 -13.99
CA THR A 123 -6.14 -14.64 -14.66
C THR A 123 -6.07 -13.46 -13.71
N VAL A 124 -5.24 -12.47 -14.07
CA VAL A 124 -5.27 -11.15 -13.43
C VAL A 124 -6.20 -10.25 -14.22
N GLN A 125 -7.06 -9.48 -13.55
CA GLN A 125 -8.04 -8.63 -14.22
C GLN A 125 -8.07 -7.22 -13.63
N LEU A 126 -8.19 -6.21 -14.49
CA LEU A 126 -8.33 -4.82 -14.11
C LEU A 126 -9.78 -4.36 -14.21
N TRP A 127 -10.21 -3.62 -13.20
CA TRP A 127 -11.58 -3.12 -13.04
C TRP A 127 -11.55 -1.63 -12.79
N ASP A 128 -12.48 -0.90 -13.41
CA ASP A 128 -12.72 0.50 -13.13
C ASP A 128 -13.65 0.63 -11.92
N VAL A 129 -13.27 1.47 -10.96
CA VAL A 129 -14.01 1.64 -9.70
C VAL A 129 -15.29 2.45 -9.90
N LEU A 130 -15.27 3.44 -10.80
CA LEU A 130 -16.42 4.33 -11.06
C LEU A 130 -17.42 3.64 -11.98
N ASP A 131 -16.94 3.13 -13.11
CA ASP A 131 -17.78 2.52 -14.13
C ASP A 131 -18.18 1.08 -13.77
N ARG A 132 -17.44 0.44 -12.86
CA ARG A 132 -17.67 -0.95 -12.41
C ARG A 132 -17.58 -1.95 -13.55
N THR A 133 -16.71 -1.66 -14.51
CA THR A 133 -16.50 -2.48 -15.70
C THR A 133 -15.06 -2.98 -15.78
N VAL A 134 -14.84 -3.94 -16.66
CA VAL A 134 -13.52 -4.48 -16.94
C VAL A 134 -12.79 -3.52 -17.87
N VAL A 135 -11.59 -3.06 -17.47
CA VAL A 135 -10.83 -2.06 -18.22
C VAL A 135 -10.06 -2.67 -19.38
N SER A 136 -9.54 -3.88 -19.20
CA SER A 136 -8.65 -4.52 -20.15
C SER A 136 -8.93 -6.01 -20.28
N ARG A 137 -8.37 -6.63 -21.33
CA ARG A 137 -8.40 -8.09 -21.43
C ARG A 137 -7.66 -8.70 -20.23
N PRO A 138 -8.14 -9.83 -19.69
CA PRO A 138 -7.49 -10.48 -18.56
C PRO A 138 -6.05 -10.84 -18.91
N PHE A 139 -5.12 -10.58 -18.00
CA PHE A 139 -3.72 -10.95 -18.16
C PHE A 139 -3.61 -12.46 -17.97
N LYS A 140 -3.24 -13.14 -19.06
CA LYS A 140 -3.13 -14.59 -19.13
C LYS A 140 -1.67 -15.00 -19.05
N GLY A 141 -1.41 -16.11 -18.37
CA GLY A 141 -0.11 -16.76 -18.39
C GLY A 141 0.18 -17.61 -17.16
N HIS A 142 -0.43 -17.30 -16.03
CA HIS A 142 -0.38 -18.19 -14.86
C HIS A 142 -1.16 -19.48 -15.12
N ILE A 143 -0.65 -20.59 -14.59
CA ILE A 143 -1.28 -21.91 -14.71
C ILE A 143 -1.90 -22.40 -13.39
N GLY A 144 -1.73 -21.64 -12.31
CA GLY A 144 -2.31 -21.90 -10.99
C GLY A 144 -3.01 -20.67 -10.43
N GLY A 145 -3.80 -20.85 -9.38
CA GLY A 145 -4.53 -19.75 -8.73
C GLY A 145 -3.61 -18.59 -8.34
N ILE A 146 -4.12 -17.36 -8.39
CA ILE A 146 -3.36 -16.15 -8.13
C ILE A 146 -3.62 -15.70 -6.70
N ASP A 147 -2.79 -16.20 -5.78
CA ASP A 147 -2.94 -15.98 -4.34
C ASP A 147 -2.70 -14.51 -3.94
N SER A 148 -1.93 -13.73 -4.72
CA SER A 148 -1.65 -12.34 -4.37
C SER A 148 -1.38 -11.48 -5.60
N VAL A 149 -1.85 -10.23 -5.55
CA VAL A 149 -1.65 -9.17 -6.54
C VAL A 149 -1.33 -7.85 -5.83
N ALA A 150 -0.49 -7.02 -6.44
CA ALA A 150 -0.22 -5.67 -5.94
C ALA A 150 0.09 -4.70 -7.10
N PHE A 151 -0.26 -3.43 -6.91
CA PHE A 151 0.14 -2.34 -7.81
C PHE A 151 1.50 -1.78 -7.40
N SER A 152 2.26 -1.29 -8.39
CA SER A 152 3.43 -0.47 -8.12
C SER A 152 3.01 0.87 -7.50
N PRO A 153 3.89 1.54 -6.73
CA PRO A 153 3.57 2.83 -6.11
C PRO A 153 3.19 3.93 -7.12
N ASP A 154 3.70 3.86 -8.36
CA ASP A 154 3.34 4.76 -9.45
C ASP A 154 2.07 4.35 -10.21
N GLY A 155 1.52 3.16 -9.92
CA GLY A 155 0.33 2.59 -10.55
C GLY A 155 0.52 2.11 -11.99
N THR A 156 1.75 2.08 -12.52
CA THR A 156 2.02 1.69 -13.92
C THR A 156 2.17 0.19 -14.12
N GLN A 157 2.49 -0.55 -13.05
CA GLN A 157 2.74 -1.98 -13.07
C GLN A 157 1.88 -2.73 -12.06
N VAL A 158 1.64 -4.00 -12.34
CA VAL A 158 1.03 -4.97 -11.44
C VAL A 158 1.96 -6.16 -11.29
N ILE A 159 2.13 -6.65 -10.08
CA ILE A 159 2.76 -7.94 -9.82
C ILE A 159 1.70 -8.98 -9.42
N SER A 160 1.92 -10.23 -9.80
CA SER A 160 1.09 -11.37 -9.40
C SER A 160 1.96 -12.55 -8.94
N GLY A 161 1.59 -13.10 -7.78
CA GLY A 161 2.15 -14.33 -7.21
C GLY A 161 1.13 -15.46 -7.33
N SER A 162 1.58 -16.65 -7.71
CA SER A 162 0.69 -17.76 -8.03
C SER A 162 1.11 -19.09 -7.42
N PHE A 163 0.11 -19.96 -7.29
CA PHE A 163 0.26 -21.38 -7.02
C PHE A 163 1.16 -22.11 -8.03
N ASP A 164 1.37 -21.54 -9.23
CA ASP A 164 2.32 -22.05 -10.21
C ASP A 164 3.81 -21.80 -9.87
N ARG A 165 4.08 -21.26 -8.68
CA ARG A 165 5.42 -21.01 -8.11
C ARG A 165 6.17 -19.88 -8.81
N THR A 166 5.49 -19.12 -9.68
CA THR A 166 6.10 -18.02 -10.42
C THR A 166 5.52 -16.68 -9.98
N ILE A 167 6.33 -15.64 -10.18
CA ILE A 167 5.90 -14.25 -10.06
C ILE A 167 5.95 -13.62 -11.46
N ARG A 168 4.96 -12.81 -11.78
CA ARG A 168 4.87 -12.11 -13.07
C ARG A 168 4.62 -10.63 -12.82
N VAL A 169 5.17 -9.80 -13.70
CA VAL A 169 5.00 -8.35 -13.70
C VAL A 169 4.32 -7.95 -15.02
N TRP A 170 3.29 -7.12 -14.90
CA TRP A 170 2.42 -6.72 -15.99
C TRP A 170 2.41 -5.20 -16.10
N ASP A 171 2.38 -4.70 -17.33
CA ASP A 171 2.15 -3.30 -17.63
C ASP A 171 0.64 -3.03 -17.65
N VAL A 172 0.20 -2.07 -16.83
CA VAL A 172 -1.22 -1.72 -16.67
C VAL A 172 -1.81 -1.13 -17.95
N GLN A 173 -1.05 -0.32 -18.68
CA GLN A 173 -1.52 0.39 -19.87
C GLN A 173 -1.58 -0.52 -21.10
N ARG A 174 -0.54 -1.34 -21.30
CA ARG A 174 -0.43 -2.27 -22.42
C ARG A 174 -1.21 -3.56 -22.20
N GLY A 175 -1.46 -3.91 -20.94
CA GLY A 175 -2.07 -5.17 -20.54
C GLY A 175 -1.24 -6.40 -20.92
N ALA A 176 0.09 -6.24 -20.90
CA ALA A 176 1.05 -7.27 -21.33
C ALA A 176 2.05 -7.56 -20.21
N MET A 177 2.57 -8.79 -20.21
CA MET A 177 3.68 -9.14 -19.33
C MET A 177 4.93 -8.38 -19.75
N ILE A 178 5.57 -7.72 -18.79
CA ILE A 178 6.85 -7.03 -18.99
C ILE A 178 8.02 -7.79 -18.37
N LEU A 179 7.78 -8.53 -17.29
CA LEU A 179 8.82 -9.33 -16.65
C LEU A 179 8.25 -10.63 -16.07
N GLY A 180 9.01 -11.70 -16.25
CA GLY A 180 8.71 -13.03 -15.72
C GLY A 180 8.55 -14.09 -16.82
N PRO A 181 8.18 -15.33 -16.45
CA PRO A 181 7.95 -15.79 -15.08
C PRO A 181 9.26 -15.81 -14.26
N LEU A 182 9.27 -15.10 -13.12
CA LEU A 182 10.36 -15.15 -12.17
C LEU A 182 10.30 -16.51 -11.46
N LYS A 183 11.34 -17.32 -11.66
CA LYS A 183 11.46 -18.66 -11.09
C LYS A 183 12.50 -18.66 -9.99
N GLY A 184 12.15 -19.21 -8.85
CA GLY A 184 13.08 -19.41 -7.74
C GLY A 184 12.44 -20.17 -6.60
N HIS A 185 11.21 -19.82 -6.25
CA HIS A 185 10.44 -20.56 -5.24
C HIS A 185 10.23 -22.01 -5.65
N THR A 186 10.34 -22.91 -4.68
CA THR A 186 10.16 -24.36 -4.90
C THR A 186 8.71 -24.81 -4.69
N SER A 187 7.87 -23.94 -4.11
CA SER A 187 6.44 -24.13 -3.89
C SER A 187 5.64 -22.85 -4.19
N ALA A 188 4.32 -22.92 -4.02
CA ALA A 188 3.36 -21.85 -4.35
C ALA A 188 3.72 -20.51 -3.68
N VAL A 189 3.61 -19.42 -4.44
CA VAL A 189 3.83 -18.05 -3.94
C VAL A 189 2.54 -17.54 -3.34
N ARG A 190 2.57 -17.17 -2.05
CA ARG A 190 1.36 -16.87 -1.28
C ARG A 190 1.10 -15.39 -1.08
N SER A 191 2.15 -14.60 -0.94
CA SER A 191 2.03 -13.15 -0.89
C SER A 191 3.21 -12.50 -1.58
N ILE A 192 2.94 -11.34 -2.17
CA ILE A 192 3.90 -10.51 -2.88
C ILE A 192 3.65 -9.03 -2.56
N THR A 193 4.70 -8.23 -2.56
CA THR A 193 4.61 -6.79 -2.30
C THR A 193 5.72 -6.02 -3.02
N PHE A 194 5.43 -4.80 -3.44
CA PHE A 194 6.42 -3.87 -3.98
C PHE A 194 7.13 -3.14 -2.85
N SER A 195 8.41 -2.82 -3.08
CA SER A 195 9.08 -1.82 -2.24
C SER A 195 8.41 -0.44 -2.40
N PRO A 196 8.52 0.44 -1.40
CA PRO A 196 7.92 1.78 -1.47
C PRO A 196 8.42 2.65 -2.64
N ASP A 197 9.63 2.38 -3.13
CA ASP A 197 10.21 3.06 -4.31
C ASP A 197 9.84 2.39 -5.65
N GLY A 198 9.17 1.22 -5.61
CA GLY A 198 8.76 0.46 -6.79
C GLY A 198 9.89 -0.26 -7.55
N THR A 199 11.13 -0.24 -7.04
CA THR A 199 12.28 -0.83 -7.74
C THR A 199 12.51 -2.29 -7.40
N GLN A 200 12.03 -2.73 -6.24
CA GLN A 200 12.20 -4.07 -5.69
C GLN A 200 10.86 -4.73 -5.38
N LEU A 201 10.87 -6.06 -5.29
CA LEU A 201 9.70 -6.83 -4.90
C LEU A 201 10.08 -7.92 -3.88
N LEU A 202 9.19 -8.20 -2.93
CA LEU A 202 9.30 -9.35 -2.03
C LEU A 202 8.22 -10.36 -2.34
N SER A 203 8.57 -11.63 -2.23
CA SER A 203 7.64 -12.74 -2.35
C SER A 203 7.84 -13.73 -1.22
N CYS A 204 6.76 -14.29 -0.70
CA CYS A 204 6.81 -15.37 0.28
C CYS A 204 6.04 -16.60 -0.21
N SER A 205 6.41 -17.78 0.29
CA SER A 205 5.95 -19.04 -0.29
C SER A 205 5.75 -20.14 0.74
N ILE A 206 5.00 -21.15 0.32
CA ILE A 206 4.87 -22.47 0.94
C ILE A 206 6.23 -23.18 1.06
N ASP A 207 7.29 -22.69 0.41
CA ASP A 207 8.66 -23.22 0.58
C ASP A 207 9.41 -22.70 1.82
N HIS A 208 8.71 -22.01 2.71
CA HIS A 208 9.20 -21.46 3.99
C HIS A 208 10.19 -20.30 3.82
N THR A 209 10.34 -19.77 2.60
CA THR A 209 11.27 -18.68 2.30
C THR A 209 10.55 -17.40 1.89
N ILE A 210 11.22 -16.28 2.18
CA ILE A 210 10.92 -14.98 1.55
C ILE A 210 12.06 -14.69 0.59
N ARG A 211 11.74 -14.19 -0.61
CA ARG A 211 12.71 -13.86 -1.63
C ARG A 211 12.57 -12.41 -2.04
N HIS A 212 13.72 -11.79 -2.26
CA HIS A 212 13.86 -10.41 -2.66
C HIS A 212 14.29 -10.36 -4.13
N TRP A 213 13.65 -9.51 -4.92
CA TRP A 213 13.87 -9.45 -6.36
C TRP A 213 14.06 -8.01 -6.82
N ASP A 214 14.96 -7.84 -7.79
CA ASP A 214 15.09 -6.62 -8.56
C ASP A 214 14.11 -6.67 -9.75
N ILE A 215 13.23 -5.69 -9.86
CA ILE A 215 12.22 -5.61 -10.93
C ILE A 215 12.86 -5.23 -12.27
N ILE A 216 14.04 -4.59 -12.28
CA ILE A 216 14.69 -4.20 -13.53
C ILE A 216 15.38 -5.41 -14.15
N SER A 217 16.18 -6.14 -13.37
CA SER A 217 16.92 -7.30 -13.87
C SER A 217 16.14 -8.62 -13.82
N GLY A 218 15.08 -8.71 -13.01
CA GLY A 218 14.37 -9.95 -12.71
C GLY A 218 15.20 -10.96 -11.92
N ARG A 219 16.29 -10.53 -11.30
CA ARG A 219 17.17 -11.41 -10.52
C ARG A 219 16.84 -11.30 -9.03
N MET A 220 17.09 -12.39 -8.33
CA MET A 220 16.99 -12.42 -6.87
C MET A 220 18.15 -11.60 -6.26
N ILE A 221 17.82 -10.75 -5.30
CA ILE A 221 18.75 -9.90 -4.55
C ILE A 221 19.14 -10.66 -3.28
N GLY A 222 20.40 -11.04 -3.18
CA GLY A 222 20.93 -11.75 -2.01
C GLY A 222 20.34 -13.17 -1.86
N GLU A 223 20.51 -13.72 -0.66
CA GLU A 223 20.00 -15.04 -0.30
C GLU A 223 18.52 -14.97 0.15
N PRO A 224 17.73 -16.04 -0.06
CA PRO A 224 16.38 -16.12 0.50
C PRO A 224 16.40 -15.97 2.02
N TYR A 225 15.45 -15.20 2.55
CA TYR A 225 15.28 -15.07 3.99
C TYR A 225 14.70 -16.37 4.53
N LYS A 226 15.47 -17.01 5.42
CA LYS A 226 15.15 -18.28 6.07
C LYS A 226 15.02 -18.05 7.57
N GLY A 227 13.94 -18.54 8.16
CA GLY A 227 13.71 -18.43 9.60
C GLY A 227 12.36 -18.99 10.03
N HIS A 228 11.31 -18.86 9.19
CA HIS A 228 10.05 -19.55 9.42
C HIS A 228 10.23 -21.06 9.35
N THR A 229 9.58 -21.78 10.26
CA THR A 229 9.65 -23.26 10.33
C THR A 229 8.58 -23.94 9.49
N ASP A 230 7.58 -23.18 9.02
CA ASP A 230 6.47 -23.64 8.18
C ASP A 230 6.17 -22.60 7.08
N TRP A 231 5.06 -22.74 6.36
CA TRP A 231 4.67 -21.90 5.23
C TRP A 231 4.67 -20.41 5.60
N VAL A 232 5.17 -19.56 4.69
CA VAL A 232 5.06 -18.11 4.84
C VAL A 232 3.85 -17.63 4.04
N ASN A 233 2.83 -17.15 4.74
CA ASN A 233 1.54 -16.82 4.13
C ASN A 233 1.47 -15.36 3.67
N SER A 234 2.09 -14.44 4.41
CA SER A 234 2.03 -13.01 4.10
C SER A 234 3.35 -12.30 4.34
N VAL A 235 3.60 -11.27 3.54
CA VAL A 235 4.75 -10.38 3.64
C VAL A 235 4.33 -8.92 3.39
N SER A 236 4.91 -7.98 4.12
CA SER A 236 4.69 -6.54 3.95
C SER A 236 5.98 -5.76 4.14
N PHE A 237 6.23 -4.77 3.30
CA PHE A 237 7.30 -3.78 3.52
C PHE A 237 6.89 -2.74 4.56
N SER A 238 7.87 -2.21 5.30
CA SER A 238 7.68 -0.97 6.04
C SER A 238 7.56 0.21 5.07
N PRO A 239 6.92 1.32 5.45
CA PRO A 239 6.71 2.47 4.56
C PRO A 239 8.00 3.08 3.99
N ARG A 240 9.12 2.91 4.71
CA ARG A 240 10.45 3.36 4.26
C ARG A 240 11.24 2.29 3.50
N GLY A 241 10.78 1.03 3.51
CA GLY A 241 11.45 -0.09 2.88
C GLY A 241 12.66 -0.63 3.65
N THR A 242 12.88 -0.15 4.88
CA THR A 242 13.99 -0.61 5.74
C THR A 242 13.74 -2.03 6.26
N TYR A 243 12.49 -2.30 6.62
CA TYR A 243 12.08 -3.52 7.30
C TYR A 243 11.00 -4.27 6.53
N VAL A 244 10.89 -5.56 6.84
CA VAL A 244 9.88 -6.46 6.30
C VAL A 244 9.23 -7.19 7.46
N ALA A 245 7.90 -7.31 7.42
CA ALA A 245 7.12 -8.13 8.33
C ALA A 245 6.64 -9.35 7.55
N SER A 246 6.71 -10.53 8.16
CA SER A 246 6.14 -11.75 7.59
C SER A 246 5.31 -12.50 8.62
N GLY A 247 4.22 -13.12 8.15
CA GLY A 247 3.39 -14.02 8.94
C GLY A 247 3.44 -15.43 8.38
N GLY A 248 3.61 -16.42 9.27
CA GLY A 248 3.74 -17.83 8.89
C GLY A 248 2.71 -18.75 9.55
N SER A 249 2.59 -19.95 8.98
CA SER A 249 1.89 -21.10 9.57
C SER A 249 2.63 -21.69 10.78
N ASP A 250 3.82 -21.18 11.11
CA ASP A 250 4.52 -21.45 12.36
C ASP A 250 4.00 -20.60 13.54
N ASN A 251 2.86 -19.92 13.36
CA ASN A 251 2.18 -19.06 14.32
C ASN A 251 3.00 -17.81 14.70
N THR A 252 4.03 -17.47 13.93
CA THR A 252 4.90 -16.33 14.22
C THR A 252 4.72 -15.18 13.23
N VAL A 253 4.89 -13.97 13.75
CA VAL A 253 5.17 -12.77 12.98
C VAL A 253 6.66 -12.43 13.14
N ARG A 254 7.40 -12.31 12.04
CA ARG A 254 8.84 -12.04 12.05
C ARG A 254 9.16 -10.71 11.39
N LEU A 255 10.21 -10.05 11.87
CA LEU A 255 10.77 -8.84 11.26
C LEU A 255 12.13 -9.13 10.64
N TRP A 256 12.40 -8.53 9.49
CA TRP A 256 13.63 -8.69 8.73
C TRP A 256 14.20 -7.33 8.38
N ASP A 257 15.52 -7.18 8.46
CA ASP A 257 16.22 -6.00 7.93
C ASP A 257 16.59 -6.26 6.47
N VAL A 258 16.08 -5.41 5.56
CA VAL A 258 16.29 -5.56 4.11
C VAL A 258 17.77 -5.37 3.75
N ARG A 259 18.49 -4.50 4.46
CA ARG A 259 19.88 -4.13 4.17
C ARG A 259 20.83 -5.28 4.45
N ILE A 260 20.57 -6.01 5.53
CA ILE A 260 21.40 -7.13 5.98
C ILE A 260 20.87 -8.46 5.42
N GLY A 261 19.59 -8.51 5.04
CA GLY A 261 18.93 -9.72 4.54
C GLY A 261 18.78 -10.80 5.61
N ARG A 262 18.62 -10.39 6.87
CA ARG A 262 18.54 -11.28 8.02
C ARG A 262 17.33 -10.94 8.89
N GLN A 263 16.85 -11.96 9.58
CA GLN A 263 15.83 -11.79 10.61
C GLN A 263 16.41 -10.96 11.76
N LEU A 264 15.57 -10.13 12.36
CA LEU A 264 15.85 -9.51 13.65
C LEU A 264 15.68 -10.55 14.76
N ASP A 265 16.42 -10.39 15.86
CA ASP A 265 16.57 -11.42 16.91
C ASP A 265 15.25 -11.78 17.61
N GLU A 266 14.25 -10.89 17.57
CA GLU A 266 12.92 -11.15 18.12
C GLU A 266 11.91 -11.49 17.03
N TYR A 267 11.18 -12.59 17.22
CA TYR A 267 9.95 -12.92 16.51
C TYR A 267 8.79 -12.89 17.51
N PHE A 268 7.59 -12.59 17.01
CA PHE A 268 6.41 -12.45 17.84
C PHE A 268 5.52 -13.69 17.69
N GLN A 269 5.29 -14.39 18.79
CA GLN A 269 4.40 -15.55 18.86
C GLN A 269 3.16 -15.20 19.69
N GLU A 270 2.34 -14.30 19.15
CA GLU A 270 1.13 -13.80 19.81
C GLU A 270 -0.13 -14.57 19.40
N HIS A 271 -0.12 -15.12 18.20
CA HIS A 271 -1.20 -15.94 17.68
C HIS A 271 -1.05 -17.38 18.16
N SER A 272 -2.18 -18.02 18.46
CA SER A 272 -2.19 -19.44 18.83
C SER A 272 -2.18 -20.39 17.62
N ASP A 273 -2.37 -19.84 16.43
CA ASP A 273 -2.52 -20.59 15.18
C ASP A 273 -2.01 -19.77 13.97
N CYS A 274 -2.08 -20.33 12.77
CA CYS A 274 -1.43 -19.84 11.55
C CYS A 274 -1.73 -18.37 11.27
N VAL A 275 -0.69 -17.56 11.04
CA VAL A 275 -0.85 -16.16 10.62
C VAL A 275 -1.02 -16.12 9.11
N TYR A 276 -2.17 -15.64 8.63
CA TYR A 276 -2.49 -15.59 7.20
C TYR A 276 -2.16 -14.26 6.54
N SER A 277 -2.26 -13.16 7.28
CA SER A 277 -2.06 -11.81 6.74
C SER A 277 -1.30 -10.96 7.72
N VAL A 278 -0.37 -10.16 7.20
CA VAL A 278 0.34 -9.11 7.95
C VAL A 278 0.36 -7.83 7.14
N ALA A 279 0.25 -6.69 7.81
CA ALA A 279 0.35 -5.36 7.19
C ALA A 279 1.11 -4.42 8.11
N PHE A 280 1.98 -3.57 7.53
CA PHE A 280 2.54 -2.43 8.24
C PHE A 280 1.57 -1.24 8.23
N SER A 281 1.58 -0.45 9.30
CA SER A 281 0.89 0.84 9.29
C SER A 281 1.57 1.81 8.33
N PRO A 282 0.84 2.77 7.74
CA PRO A 282 1.42 3.81 6.88
C PRO A 282 2.50 4.64 7.58
N THR A 283 2.44 4.73 8.91
CA THR A 283 3.43 5.40 9.76
C THR A 283 4.66 4.54 10.08
N GLY A 284 4.60 3.23 9.84
CA GLY A 284 5.66 2.27 10.19
C GLY A 284 5.75 1.97 11.69
N GLN A 285 4.77 2.43 12.48
CA GLN A 285 4.77 2.31 13.93
C GLN A 285 4.07 1.04 14.44
N TYR A 286 3.19 0.46 13.63
CA TYR A 286 2.39 -0.69 13.99
C TYR A 286 2.46 -1.78 12.91
N ILE A 287 2.27 -3.02 13.36
CA ILE A 287 2.03 -4.19 12.50
C ILE A 287 0.68 -4.76 12.90
N ALA A 288 -0.19 -4.97 11.91
CA ALA A 288 -1.43 -5.71 12.07
C ALA A 288 -1.22 -7.14 11.55
N SER A 289 -1.74 -8.13 12.27
CA SER A 289 -1.74 -9.53 11.86
C SER A 289 -3.13 -10.16 12.02
N GLY A 290 -3.53 -10.97 11.05
CA GLY A 290 -4.75 -11.78 11.07
C GLY A 290 -4.42 -13.26 11.01
N SER A 291 -5.12 -14.07 11.81
CA SER A 291 -4.79 -15.49 12.02
C SER A 291 -6.00 -16.42 11.96
N LEU A 292 -5.69 -17.72 11.83
CA LEU A 292 -6.60 -18.85 12.02
C LEU A 292 -7.29 -18.84 13.38
N ASP A 293 -6.65 -18.26 14.40
CA ASP A 293 -7.21 -18.12 15.75
C ASP A 293 -8.39 -17.13 15.85
N ARG A 294 -8.81 -16.56 14.71
CA ARG A 294 -9.95 -15.61 14.56
C ARG A 294 -9.67 -14.22 15.14
N ARG A 295 -8.43 -13.94 15.53
CA ARG A 295 -8.03 -12.65 16.09
C ARG A 295 -7.35 -11.78 15.05
N VAL A 296 -7.52 -10.48 15.24
CA VAL A 296 -6.68 -9.45 14.63
C VAL A 296 -5.81 -8.86 15.74
N ILE A 297 -4.50 -8.89 15.59
CA ILE A 297 -3.57 -8.33 16.56
C ILE A 297 -2.88 -7.12 15.96
N ILE A 298 -2.89 -6.01 16.70
CA ILE A 298 -2.16 -4.79 16.35
C ILE A 298 -1.03 -4.60 17.37
N ARG A 299 0.20 -4.67 16.88
CA ARG A 299 1.43 -4.55 17.67
C ARG A 299 2.16 -3.27 17.32
N ALA A 300 2.46 -2.47 18.34
CA ALA A 300 3.39 -1.34 18.22
C ALA A 300 4.84 -1.86 18.18
N ILE A 301 5.64 -1.29 17.28
CA ILE A 301 7.07 -1.60 17.11
C ILE A 301 8.00 -0.42 17.41
N LEU A 302 7.40 0.72 17.80
CA LEU A 302 7.96 2.06 18.05
C LEU A 302 9.20 2.18 18.94
N SER A 303 9.62 1.13 19.65
CA SER A 303 10.71 1.24 20.64
C SER A 303 12.00 0.49 20.31
N LYS A 304 12.01 -0.40 19.30
CA LYS A 304 13.17 -1.28 19.05
C LYS A 304 13.75 -1.17 17.64
N TYR A 305 12.92 -0.88 16.65
CA TYR A 305 13.32 -0.81 15.25
C TYR A 305 12.76 0.47 14.64
N PRO A 306 13.21 1.64 15.10
CA PRO A 306 12.63 2.85 14.60
C PRO A 306 13.03 2.99 13.14
N ASP A 307 12.04 3.28 12.30
CA ASP A 307 12.28 3.88 10.98
C ASP A 307 12.75 5.37 11.13
N SER A 308 13.27 5.77 12.32
CA SER A 308 13.52 7.16 12.75
C SER A 308 14.84 7.74 12.24
N ASP A 309 14.72 8.97 11.71
CA ASP A 309 15.54 10.19 11.65
C ASP A 309 17.03 10.27 12.12
N ASP A 310 17.74 9.20 12.45
CA ASP A 310 19.17 9.29 12.81
C ASP A 310 20.15 9.30 11.60
N ASP A 311 19.63 9.50 10.38
CA ASP A 311 20.47 9.79 9.20
C ASP A 311 20.30 11.27 8.83
N ASP A 312 21.17 12.10 9.42
CA ASP A 312 21.28 13.56 9.31
C ASP A 312 21.75 14.01 7.91
N GLY A 313 21.08 13.52 6.87
CA GLY A 313 21.25 13.92 5.48
C GLY A 313 19.94 14.47 4.93
N PRO A 314 19.96 15.53 4.09
CA PRO A 314 18.74 16.06 3.49
C PRO A 314 18.11 14.99 2.59
N ARG A 315 17.01 14.39 3.07
CA ARG A 315 16.28 13.34 2.38
C ARG A 315 15.08 13.94 1.64
N VAL A 316 15.15 13.90 0.31
CA VAL A 316 14.08 14.29 -0.60
C VAL A 316 13.08 13.14 -0.72
N THR A 317 11.89 13.29 -0.15
CA THR A 317 10.76 12.40 -0.42
C THR A 317 10.25 12.70 -1.83
N THR A 318 10.63 11.89 -2.82
CA THR A 318 10.09 11.99 -4.18
C THR A 318 8.78 11.23 -4.26
N SER A 319 7.70 11.81 -3.73
CA SER A 319 6.35 11.41 -4.13
C SER A 319 6.00 12.18 -5.40
N HIS A 320 5.77 11.48 -6.50
CA HIS A 320 5.24 12.08 -7.72
C HIS A 320 3.74 12.36 -7.56
N MET A 321 3.39 13.27 -6.65
CA MET A 321 2.07 13.90 -6.63
C MET A 321 2.09 15.15 -7.51
N SER A 322 1.06 15.27 -8.36
CA SER A 322 0.78 16.52 -9.05
C SER A 322 0.41 17.61 -8.03
N ILE A 323 0.66 18.87 -8.36
CA ILE A 323 0.37 20.01 -7.47
C ILE A 323 -1.10 20.03 -7.04
N GLN A 324 -2.00 19.59 -7.93
CA GLN A 324 -3.43 19.49 -7.66
C GLN A 324 -3.76 18.40 -6.65
N GLN A 325 -3.08 17.24 -6.69
CA GLN A 325 -3.27 16.17 -5.71
C GLN A 325 -2.78 16.56 -4.31
N ILE A 326 -1.67 17.28 -4.22
CA ILE A 326 -1.17 17.82 -2.95
C ILE A 326 -2.20 18.78 -2.35
N PHE A 327 -2.80 19.64 -3.18
CA PHE A 327 -3.79 20.61 -2.75
C PHE A 327 -5.09 19.95 -2.28
N GLU A 328 -5.58 18.95 -3.01
CA GLU A 328 -6.75 18.14 -2.64
C GLU A 328 -6.52 17.34 -1.34
N CYS A 329 -5.29 16.85 -1.10
CA CYS A 329 -4.92 16.23 0.16
C CYS A 329 -4.98 17.22 1.34
N PHE A 330 -4.53 18.47 1.14
CA PHE A 330 -4.61 19.49 2.18
C PHE A 330 -6.04 19.98 2.46
N LEU A 331 -6.88 20.07 1.41
CA LEU A 331 -8.31 20.35 1.53
C LEU A 331 -9.05 19.24 2.29
N ARG A 332 -8.78 17.97 1.97
CA ARG A 332 -9.39 16.82 2.63
C ARG A 332 -8.92 16.60 4.07
N ALA A 333 -7.66 16.93 4.36
CA ALA A 333 -7.14 16.89 5.72
C ALA A 333 -7.63 18.06 6.60
N GLY A 334 -8.51 18.93 6.08
CA GLY A 334 -9.02 20.09 6.80
C GLY A 334 -7.93 21.07 7.22
N CYS A 335 -6.80 21.09 6.50
CA CYS A 335 -5.62 21.88 6.86
C CYS A 335 -5.66 23.30 6.28
N VAL A 336 -6.49 23.57 5.26
CA VAL A 336 -6.54 24.85 4.54
C VAL A 336 -7.99 25.25 4.30
N ASP A 337 -8.37 26.46 4.72
CA ASP A 337 -9.63 27.10 4.36
C ASP A 337 -9.38 28.05 3.17
N LEU A 338 -10.06 27.82 2.05
CA LEU A 338 -10.04 28.73 0.91
C LEU A 338 -11.28 29.60 1.00
N SER A 339 -11.16 30.72 1.73
CA SER A 339 -12.19 31.75 1.63
C SER A 339 -12.24 32.25 0.17
N LEU A 340 -13.45 32.33 -0.37
CA LEU A 340 -13.77 32.76 -1.74
C LEU A 340 -13.44 34.25 -2.05
N GLN A 341 -12.52 34.86 -1.29
CA GLN A 341 -12.04 36.23 -1.45
C GLN A 341 -10.54 36.32 -1.75
N MET A 342 -9.98 35.39 -2.54
CA MET A 342 -8.72 35.71 -3.23
C MET A 342 -9.02 36.64 -4.41
N ASP A 343 -8.82 37.94 -4.19
CA ASP A 343 -8.79 38.94 -5.25
C ASP A 343 -7.69 38.57 -6.27
N THR A 344 -8.14 38.09 -7.43
CA THR A 344 -7.27 37.66 -8.55
C THR A 344 -6.60 38.84 -9.26
N ARG A 345 -6.72 40.07 -8.75
CA ARG A 345 -6.24 41.30 -9.42
C ARG A 345 -5.10 42.03 -8.72
N GLN A 346 -4.54 41.53 -7.62
CA GLN A 346 -3.31 42.11 -7.07
C GLN A 346 -2.10 41.24 -7.38
N GLU A 347 -1.23 41.81 -8.21
CA GLU A 347 0.01 41.24 -8.70
C GLU A 347 0.90 40.75 -7.55
N THR A 348 1.19 39.45 -7.62
CA THR A 348 2.16 38.66 -6.87
C THR A 348 3.39 39.42 -6.37
N ALA A 349 3.71 39.27 -5.09
CA ALA A 349 5.04 39.61 -4.56
C ALA A 349 6.10 38.73 -5.22
N ARG A 350 6.76 39.24 -6.27
CA ARG A 350 7.98 38.65 -6.86
C ARG A 350 9.17 39.07 -6.02
N ILE A 351 9.75 38.13 -5.26
CA ILE A 351 11.05 38.35 -4.63
C ILE A 351 12.13 37.87 -5.60
N VAL A 352 12.96 38.79 -6.06
CA VAL A 352 14.23 38.48 -6.74
C VAL A 352 15.28 38.35 -5.65
N SER A 353 15.49 37.13 -5.13
CA SER A 353 16.71 36.83 -4.38
C SER A 353 17.72 36.19 -5.32
N GLY A 354 18.99 36.57 -5.20
CA GLY A 354 20.08 36.13 -6.07
C GLY A 354 20.13 34.60 -6.17
N GLY A 355 19.61 34.04 -7.26
CA GLY A 355 19.38 32.61 -7.41
C GLY A 355 17.95 32.22 -7.85
N GLY A 356 17.40 32.93 -8.85
CA GLY A 356 16.25 32.47 -9.65
C GLY A 356 14.85 32.80 -9.11
N SER A 357 14.00 33.33 -10.00
CA SER A 357 12.60 33.68 -9.74
C SER A 357 11.73 32.45 -9.45
N GLY A 358 11.03 32.45 -8.31
CA GLY A 358 9.99 31.47 -7.97
C GLY A 358 8.72 32.18 -7.49
N TYR A 359 7.57 31.53 -7.64
CA TYR A 359 6.29 32.04 -7.15
C TYR A 359 6.11 31.65 -5.68
N LEU A 360 5.74 32.63 -4.84
CA LEU A 360 5.46 32.42 -3.41
C LEU A 360 3.96 32.61 -3.16
N TRP A 361 3.35 31.61 -2.53
CA TRP A 361 1.94 31.61 -2.12
C TRP A 361 1.88 31.66 -0.59
N LYS A 362 0.97 32.45 0.00
CA LYS A 362 0.78 32.54 1.46
C LYS A 362 -0.64 32.11 1.80
N GLY A 363 -0.80 31.30 2.85
CA GLY A 363 -2.09 30.83 3.38
C GLY A 363 -2.08 30.78 4.91
N GLU A 364 -3.23 30.51 5.51
CA GLU A 364 -3.42 30.42 6.96
C GLU A 364 -4.05 29.07 7.30
N LEU A 365 -3.44 28.35 8.24
CA LEU A 365 -3.91 27.08 8.77
C LEU A 365 -5.04 27.33 9.78
N HIS A 366 -5.88 26.32 10.01
CA HIS A 366 -7.00 26.40 10.96
C HIS A 366 -6.62 26.74 12.40
N ASN A 367 -5.37 26.52 12.80
CA ASN A 367 -4.83 26.90 14.11
C ASN A 367 -4.29 28.36 14.15
N GLY A 368 -4.52 29.15 13.09
CA GLY A 368 -4.03 30.52 12.94
C GLY A 368 -2.57 30.64 12.50
N ALA A 369 -1.89 29.52 12.21
CA ALA A 369 -0.50 29.55 11.75
C ALA A 369 -0.43 29.90 10.25
N ARG A 370 0.42 30.86 9.89
CA ARG A 370 0.62 31.27 8.50
C ARG A 370 1.64 30.37 7.81
N VAL A 371 1.33 29.92 6.60
CA VAL A 371 2.20 29.06 5.77
C VAL A 371 2.51 29.77 4.47
N ALA A 372 3.71 29.55 3.92
CA ALA A 372 4.05 29.97 2.57
C ALA A 372 4.67 28.83 1.75
N ILE A 373 4.27 28.73 0.48
CA ILE A 373 4.71 27.71 -0.46
C ILE A 373 5.47 28.40 -1.59
N LYS A 374 6.74 28.04 -1.78
CA LYS A 374 7.54 28.51 -2.92
C LYS A 374 7.65 27.41 -3.96
N ALA A 375 7.19 27.70 -5.18
CA ALA A 375 7.27 26.76 -6.30
C ALA A 375 8.11 27.34 -7.44
N ARG A 376 8.99 26.51 -8.03
CA ARG A 376 9.75 26.82 -9.24
C ARG A 376 9.14 26.11 -10.46
N PRO A 377 8.89 26.79 -11.59
CA PRO A 377 8.43 26.14 -12.81
C PRO A 377 9.50 25.23 -13.43
N THR A 378 9.12 24.03 -13.85
CA THR A 378 10.02 23.04 -14.49
C THR A 378 10.43 23.41 -15.92
N SER A 379 9.74 24.36 -16.58
CA SER A 379 10.04 24.80 -17.95
C SER A 379 11.28 25.70 -18.08
N ALA A 380 11.94 26.06 -16.96
CA ALA A 380 13.15 26.88 -16.96
C ALA A 380 14.47 26.08 -16.96
N LEU A 381 14.40 24.74 -16.90
CA LEU A 381 15.57 23.87 -16.89
C LEU A 381 15.80 23.35 -18.32
N GLY A 382 16.71 24.01 -19.05
CA GLY A 382 17.23 23.51 -20.32
C GLY A 382 17.96 22.16 -20.17
N PRO A 383 18.46 21.55 -21.26
CA PRO A 383 19.09 20.24 -21.21
C PRO A 383 20.46 20.38 -20.51
N VAL A 384 20.57 19.91 -19.27
CA VAL A 384 21.81 19.98 -18.49
C VAL A 384 22.23 18.58 -18.05
N GLU A 385 23.51 18.27 -18.26
CA GLU A 385 24.15 16.99 -17.94
C GLU A 385 24.11 16.64 -16.45
N TYR A 386 24.01 15.33 -16.20
CA TYR A 386 23.73 14.66 -14.93
C TYR A 386 24.64 15.05 -13.74
N LYS A 387 25.82 15.64 -13.98
CA LYS A 387 26.76 16.03 -12.91
C LYS A 387 26.44 17.37 -12.25
N THR A 388 25.66 18.25 -12.88
CA THR A 388 25.34 19.58 -12.33
C THR A 388 24.03 19.62 -11.55
N LEU A 389 23.22 18.55 -11.63
CA LEU A 389 21.96 18.41 -10.87
C LEU A 389 22.19 18.27 -9.35
N LYS A 390 23.40 17.94 -8.90
CA LYS A 390 23.73 17.80 -7.48
C LYS A 390 23.71 19.13 -6.71
N ASN A 391 23.77 20.27 -7.42
CA ASN A 391 23.84 21.61 -6.80
C ASN A 391 22.70 22.56 -7.18
N GLN A 392 21.72 22.13 -7.98
CA GLN A 392 20.54 22.94 -8.29
C GLN A 392 19.28 22.28 -7.73
N HIS A 393 18.99 22.65 -6.48
CA HIS A 393 17.77 22.34 -5.75
C HIS A 393 16.52 22.71 -6.57
N ALA A 394 15.95 21.73 -7.26
CA ALA A 394 14.52 21.69 -7.56
C ALA A 394 13.75 21.38 -6.26
N ALA A 395 13.93 22.22 -5.25
CA ALA A 395 13.30 22.07 -3.97
C ALA A 395 11.88 22.61 -4.06
N ARG A 396 10.89 21.73 -3.97
CA ARG A 396 9.55 22.07 -3.50
C ARG A 396 9.62 22.07 -1.97
N GLU A 397 10.20 23.12 -1.41
CA GLU A 397 10.30 23.27 0.04
C GLU A 397 8.97 23.78 0.60
N LEU A 398 8.35 22.95 1.45
CA LEU A 398 7.20 23.28 2.26
C LEU A 398 7.74 23.73 3.63
N TYR A 399 7.72 25.04 3.90
CA TYR A 399 8.16 25.56 5.19
C TYR A 399 6.96 25.73 6.11
N LEU A 400 6.94 24.98 7.22
CA LEU A 400 6.03 25.21 8.33
C LEU A 400 6.68 26.23 9.29
N PHE A 401 6.32 27.51 9.16
CA PHE A 401 6.89 28.56 10.00
C PHE A 401 5.99 28.82 11.23
N CYS A 402 6.40 28.30 12.39
CA CYS A 402 5.89 28.78 13.67
C CYS A 402 7.01 29.57 14.39
N ARG A 403 6.80 30.90 14.49
CA ARG A 403 7.61 31.93 15.20
C ARG A 403 8.95 32.36 14.56
N MET A 404 8.90 33.45 13.80
CA MET A 404 9.98 34.44 13.73
C MET A 404 9.37 35.85 13.73
N ASP A 405 9.79 36.69 14.68
CA ASP A 405 9.72 38.15 14.52
C ASP A 405 10.99 38.60 13.79
N HIS A 406 10.89 38.96 12.51
CA HIS A 406 11.98 39.59 11.75
C HIS A 406 11.43 40.76 10.93
N PRO A 407 12.06 41.95 10.94
CA PRO A 407 11.47 43.21 10.46
C PRO A 407 11.19 43.32 8.95
N HIS A 408 11.49 42.28 8.16
CA HIS A 408 11.26 42.27 6.71
C HIS A 408 10.58 40.99 6.19
N ILE A 409 10.10 40.14 7.10
CA ILE A 409 9.24 39.01 6.77
C ILE A 409 8.20 38.95 7.88
N HIS A 410 6.97 39.36 7.57
CA HIS A 410 5.81 39.17 8.43
C HIS A 410 4.97 37.97 7.99
#